data_AF-A0A3B8HWK0-F1
#
_entry.id   AF-A0A3B8HWK0-F1
#
_cell.length_a   1.000
_cell.length_b   1.000
_cell.length_c   1.000
_cell.angle_alpha   90.00
_cell.angle_beta   90.00
_cell.angle_gamma   90.00
#
_symmetry.space_group_name_H-M   'P 1'
#
loop_
_entity.id
_entity.type
_entity.pdbx_description
1 polymer ?
#
loop_
_entity_poly.entity_id
_entity_poly.type
_entity_poly.pdbx_seq_one_letter_code
_entity_poly.pdbx_strand_id
1 'polypeptide(L)'
;MRKHLFLLIILMVITIPIWLGCGASTKLDPSHPVTLNLWHNYGGQLKDTMDAMIDEFNETTGAEHGIMINVTSISGSATLHEKLTMAAYGDPGAPELPDITTAYPKTALLLAEKGLLVDLNDYFTPQELDAYITEFIREGRIEGDHLYVFPTAKSTEVLFVNTTIFNRFASDTGVRLEDLHSFEGIARTAELYYEWTDQLTPEVAHDGKTFFMPDSLLNYSLIGSQQLGADFIKDDRLNIAAPEFQKVWDYYYKPAVLGHVAIFDGYATDLAKTGDIVCSIGSTAGVSFFSPRVTYADNTSEPAELAILPYPVFEGGKKIAIQRGAGMSVINTSPEKA
;
A
#
# COMPACT_ATOMS: atom_id res chain seq x y z
N MET A 1 8.05 -35.65 69.89
CA MET A 1 7.98 -36.26 68.54
C MET A 1 6.86 -35.71 67.65
N ARG A 2 5.68 -35.32 68.16
CA ARG A 2 4.58 -34.78 67.34
C ARG A 2 4.73 -33.33 66.83
N LYS A 3 5.65 -32.52 67.37
CA LYS A 3 5.89 -31.13 66.94
C LYS A 3 6.97 -30.97 65.85
N HIS A 4 7.84 -31.96 65.67
CA HIS A 4 8.84 -31.95 64.58
C HIS A 4 8.31 -32.53 63.28
N LEU A 5 7.24 -33.35 63.34
CA LEU A 5 6.58 -33.90 62.16
C LEU A 5 5.76 -32.85 61.39
N PHE A 6 5.22 -31.85 62.10
CA PHE A 6 4.46 -30.74 61.49
C PHE A 6 5.37 -29.74 60.76
N LEU A 7 6.60 -29.53 61.23
CA LEU A 7 7.58 -28.65 60.57
C LEU A 7 8.11 -29.28 59.27
N LEU A 8 8.23 -30.61 59.21
CA LEU A 8 8.67 -31.34 58.03
C LEU A 8 7.62 -31.40 56.91
N ILE A 9 6.34 -31.36 57.25
CA ILE A 9 5.25 -31.34 56.25
C ILE A 9 5.05 -29.93 55.66
N ILE A 10 5.29 -28.88 56.44
CA ILE A 10 5.22 -27.48 55.95
C ILE A 10 6.44 -27.13 55.07
N LEU A 11 7.60 -27.76 55.31
CA LEU A 11 8.80 -27.57 54.48
C LEU A 11 8.74 -28.35 53.14
N MET A 12 7.86 -29.34 53.02
CA MET A 12 7.74 -30.20 51.82
C MET A 12 6.69 -29.72 50.80
N VAL A 13 5.91 -28.68 51.14
CA VAL A 13 4.90 -28.07 50.24
C VAL A 13 5.46 -26.86 49.46
N ILE A 14 6.70 -26.45 49.73
CA ILE A 14 7.36 -25.29 49.07
C ILE A 14 8.29 -25.72 47.91
N THR A 15 8.31 -26.99 47.53
CA THR A 15 9.01 -27.46 46.32
C THR A 15 8.04 -27.96 45.28
N ILE A 16 7.17 -27.07 44.80
CA ILE A 16 6.64 -27.19 43.44
C ILE A 16 7.72 -26.55 42.55
N PRO A 17 8.45 -27.32 41.72
CA PRO A 17 9.21 -26.69 40.66
C PRO A 17 8.18 -26.06 39.73
N ILE A 18 8.12 -24.73 39.72
CA ILE A 18 7.51 -23.98 38.65
C ILE A 18 8.31 -24.38 37.41
N TRP A 19 7.77 -25.29 36.62
CA TRP A 19 8.19 -25.46 35.23
C TRP A 19 7.78 -24.16 34.53
N LEU A 20 8.64 -23.14 34.66
CA LEU A 20 8.75 -22.07 33.69
C LEU A 20 8.79 -22.77 32.33
N GLY A 21 7.85 -22.42 31.47
CA GLY A 21 7.79 -22.94 30.12
C GLY A 21 9.17 -22.87 29.49
N CYS A 22 9.66 -24.02 29.06
CA CYS A 22 10.78 -24.13 28.13
C CYS A 22 10.37 -23.51 26.80
N GLY A 23 10.33 -22.18 26.73
CA GLY A 23 10.76 -21.47 25.53
C GLY A 23 12.27 -21.44 25.61
N ALA A 24 12.93 -22.49 25.11
CA ALA A 24 14.37 -22.45 24.93
C ALA A 24 14.65 -21.39 23.87
N SER A 25 14.87 -20.14 24.28
CA SER A 25 15.48 -19.14 23.40
C SER A 25 16.87 -19.66 23.08
N THR A 26 17.03 -20.32 21.95
CA THR A 26 18.35 -20.60 21.36
C THR A 26 19.04 -19.26 21.23
N LYS A 27 19.99 -18.98 22.14
CA LYS A 27 20.83 -17.79 22.01
C LYS A 27 21.66 -17.98 20.76
N LEU A 28 21.42 -17.13 19.77
CA LEU A 28 22.20 -17.08 18.54
C LEU A 28 23.68 -16.80 18.88
N ASP A 29 24.58 -17.41 18.11
CA ASP A 29 26.01 -17.26 18.25
C ASP A 29 26.53 -16.32 17.14
N PRO A 30 27.00 -15.11 17.48
CA PRO A 30 27.57 -14.18 16.50
C PRO A 30 28.74 -14.75 15.67
N SER A 31 29.44 -15.77 16.17
CA SER A 31 30.50 -16.44 15.41
C SER A 31 29.99 -17.44 14.37
N HIS A 32 28.72 -17.82 14.45
CA HIS A 32 28.00 -18.70 13.52
C HIS A 32 26.62 -18.11 13.20
N PRO A 33 26.57 -16.99 12.46
CA PRO A 33 25.32 -16.26 12.27
C PRO A 33 24.28 -17.07 11.51
N VAL A 34 23.01 -16.90 11.90
CA VAL A 34 21.86 -17.44 11.19
C VAL A 34 21.51 -16.54 10.02
N THR A 35 21.45 -17.12 8.82
CA THR A 35 21.02 -16.40 7.63
C THR A 35 19.51 -16.50 7.45
N LEU A 36 18.85 -15.34 7.38
CA LEU A 36 17.45 -15.21 6.99
C LEU A 36 17.36 -14.71 5.54
N ASN A 37 16.65 -15.45 4.70
CA ASN A 37 16.40 -15.04 3.32
C ASN A 37 15.17 -14.12 3.26
N LEU A 38 15.33 -12.91 2.73
CA LEU A 38 14.25 -11.94 2.57
C LEU A 38 13.93 -11.70 1.10
N TRP A 39 12.65 -11.83 0.74
CA TRP A 39 12.15 -11.49 -0.59
C TRP A 39 11.30 -10.22 -0.56
N HIS A 40 11.63 -9.24 -1.39
CA HIS A 40 10.80 -8.05 -1.57
C HIS A 40 10.60 -7.71 -3.05
N ASN A 41 9.60 -6.90 -3.36
CA ASN A 41 9.31 -6.46 -4.73
C ASN A 41 9.58 -4.98 -5.03
N TYR A 42 10.34 -4.29 -4.19
CA TYR A 42 10.76 -2.91 -4.44
C TYR A 42 11.67 -2.79 -5.65
N GLY A 43 11.54 -1.68 -6.38
CA GLY A 43 12.34 -1.34 -7.54
C GLY A 43 12.82 0.11 -7.48
N GLY A 44 13.80 0.45 -8.32
CA GLY A 44 14.40 1.79 -8.37
C GLY A 44 14.88 2.24 -6.99
N GLN A 45 14.63 3.51 -6.65
CA GLN A 45 15.08 4.12 -5.40
C GLN A 45 14.62 3.38 -4.13
N LEU A 46 13.44 2.76 -4.15
CA LEU A 46 12.92 2.00 -3.01
C LEU A 46 13.74 0.74 -2.75
N LYS A 47 14.26 0.10 -3.82
CA LYS A 47 15.19 -1.03 -3.68
C LYS A 47 16.49 -0.56 -3.04
N ASP A 48 17.07 0.52 -3.56
CA ASP A 48 18.35 1.03 -3.05
C ASP A 48 18.27 1.44 -1.58
N THR A 49 17.12 1.98 -1.16
CA THR A 49 16.86 2.31 0.25
C THR A 49 16.74 1.06 1.12
N MET A 50 16.02 0.04 0.64
CA MET A 50 15.90 -1.24 1.35
C MET A 50 17.27 -1.92 1.49
N ASP A 51 18.05 -1.99 0.41
CA ASP A 51 19.40 -2.56 0.43
C ASP A 51 20.28 -1.87 1.48
N ALA A 52 20.26 -0.52 1.52
CA ALA A 52 21.02 0.23 2.52
C ALA A 52 20.58 -0.06 3.96
N MET A 53 19.27 -0.21 4.22
CA MET A 53 18.75 -0.57 5.54
C MET A 53 19.18 -1.98 5.96
N ILE A 54 19.25 -2.91 5.01
CA ILE A 54 19.72 -4.28 5.24
C ILE A 54 21.22 -4.30 5.52
N ASP A 55 22.01 -3.57 4.75
CA ASP A 55 23.45 -3.45 4.96
C ASP A 55 23.73 -2.88 6.36
N GLU A 56 23.03 -1.80 6.74
CA GLU A 56 23.13 -1.23 8.08
C GLU A 56 22.75 -2.25 9.16
N PHE A 57 21.65 -2.98 9.00
CA PHE A 57 21.24 -4.02 9.95
C PHE A 57 22.31 -5.11 10.08
N ASN A 58 22.80 -5.64 8.95
CA ASN A 58 23.79 -6.71 8.92
C ASN A 58 25.12 -6.29 9.55
N GLU A 59 25.54 -5.04 9.36
CA GLU A 59 26.78 -4.50 9.93
C GLU A 59 26.65 -4.11 11.41
N THR A 60 25.43 -3.94 11.92
CA THR A 60 25.16 -3.46 13.29
C THR A 60 24.40 -4.51 14.13
N THR A 61 23.08 -4.33 14.29
CA THR A 61 22.22 -5.14 15.15
C THR A 61 22.29 -6.62 14.78
N GLY A 62 22.30 -6.92 13.48
CA GLY A 62 22.46 -8.27 12.96
C GLY A 62 23.78 -8.91 13.40
N ALA A 63 24.91 -8.23 13.19
CA ALA A 63 26.22 -8.72 13.62
C ALA A 63 26.28 -8.97 15.13
N GLU A 64 25.74 -8.05 15.95
CA GLU A 64 25.72 -8.20 17.41
C GLU A 64 24.88 -9.39 17.88
N HIS A 65 23.80 -9.70 17.18
CA HIS A 65 22.87 -10.78 17.53
C HIS A 65 23.11 -12.07 16.74
N GLY A 66 24.12 -12.13 15.86
CA GLY A 66 24.38 -13.30 15.02
C GLY A 66 23.29 -13.57 13.98
N ILE A 67 22.75 -12.50 13.37
CA ILE A 67 21.75 -12.56 12.30
C ILE A 67 22.31 -11.92 11.04
N MET A 68 22.15 -12.58 9.91
CA MET A 68 22.49 -12.07 8.58
C MET A 68 21.25 -12.12 7.69
N ILE A 69 20.89 -11.01 7.05
CA ILE A 69 19.82 -10.95 6.07
C ILE A 69 20.43 -11.09 4.67
N ASN A 70 19.98 -12.10 3.94
CA ASN A 70 20.30 -12.29 2.52
C ASN A 70 19.07 -11.96 1.67
N VAL A 71 19.20 -11.03 0.72
CA VAL A 71 18.03 -10.47 0.01
C VAL A 71 17.95 -10.90 -1.44
N THR A 72 16.73 -11.22 -1.84
CA THR A 72 16.37 -11.44 -3.24
C THR A 72 15.28 -10.44 -3.64
N SER A 73 15.65 -9.50 -4.50
CA SER A 73 14.70 -8.57 -5.11
C SER A 73 13.94 -9.27 -6.25
N ILE A 74 12.62 -9.36 -6.13
CA ILE A 74 11.72 -9.95 -7.13
C ILE A 74 11.01 -8.84 -7.90
N SER A 75 11.04 -8.87 -9.22
CA SER A 75 10.45 -7.79 -10.02
C SER A 75 8.91 -7.83 -9.99
N GLY A 76 8.31 -6.87 -9.27
CA GLY A 76 6.87 -6.63 -9.26
C GLY A 76 6.06 -7.53 -8.31
N SER A 77 4.96 -6.99 -7.80
CA SER A 77 4.10 -7.69 -6.82
C SER A 77 3.42 -8.93 -7.41
N ALA A 78 3.08 -8.94 -8.70
CA ALA A 78 2.46 -10.07 -9.37
C ALA A 78 3.40 -11.29 -9.42
N THR A 79 4.66 -11.09 -9.85
CA THR A 79 5.69 -12.14 -9.87
C THR A 79 5.98 -12.67 -8.47
N LEU A 80 6.04 -11.78 -7.46
CA LEU A 80 6.24 -12.19 -6.08
C LEU A 80 5.07 -13.06 -5.58
N HIS A 81 3.83 -12.63 -5.85
CA HIS A 81 2.63 -13.41 -5.53
C HIS A 81 2.64 -14.78 -6.20
N GLU A 82 2.98 -14.86 -7.49
CA GLU A 82 3.07 -16.11 -8.24
C GLU A 82 4.10 -17.06 -7.60
N LYS A 83 5.33 -16.59 -7.35
CA LYS A 83 6.38 -17.40 -6.75
C LYS A 83 6.01 -17.94 -5.36
N LEU A 84 5.44 -17.10 -4.51
CA LEU A 84 4.97 -17.51 -3.17
C LEU A 84 3.83 -18.53 -3.27
N THR A 85 2.92 -18.34 -4.23
CA THR A 85 1.80 -19.25 -4.46
C THR A 85 2.30 -20.62 -4.93
N MET A 86 3.19 -20.66 -5.91
CA MET A 86 3.80 -21.92 -6.39
C MET A 86 4.51 -22.66 -5.27
N ALA A 87 5.28 -21.93 -4.45
CA ALA A 87 6.00 -22.51 -3.32
C ALA A 87 5.05 -23.06 -2.25
N ALA A 88 3.94 -22.36 -1.97
CA ALA A 88 2.91 -22.80 -1.02
C ALA A 88 2.15 -24.05 -1.47
N TYR A 89 1.98 -24.25 -2.79
CA TYR A 89 1.34 -25.45 -3.35
C TYR A 89 2.31 -26.59 -3.64
N GLY A 90 3.62 -26.35 -3.58
CA GLY A 90 4.64 -27.35 -3.93
C GLY A 90 4.64 -27.66 -5.42
N ASP A 91 4.37 -26.67 -6.27
CA ASP A 91 4.31 -26.85 -7.72
C ASP A 91 5.67 -27.28 -8.29
N PRO A 92 5.71 -28.10 -9.36
CA PRO A 92 6.96 -28.47 -10.01
C PRO A 92 7.77 -27.24 -10.44
N GLY A 93 9.01 -27.13 -9.94
CA GLY A 93 9.89 -25.99 -10.23
C GLY A 93 9.64 -24.76 -9.34
N ALA A 94 8.78 -24.89 -8.32
CA ALA A 94 8.63 -23.84 -7.31
C ALA A 94 9.95 -23.58 -6.57
N PRO A 95 10.29 -22.32 -6.31
CA PRO A 95 11.44 -22.00 -5.46
C PRO A 95 11.15 -22.37 -3.99
N GLU A 96 12.21 -22.51 -3.19
CA GLU A 96 12.06 -22.58 -1.73
C GLU A 96 11.49 -21.26 -1.20
N LEU A 97 10.64 -21.34 -0.18
CA LEU A 97 10.11 -20.15 0.48
C LEU A 97 11.26 -19.37 1.15
N PRO A 98 11.22 -18.02 1.11
CA PRO A 98 12.11 -17.21 1.94
C PRO A 98 11.74 -17.36 3.42
N ASP A 99 12.58 -16.84 4.31
CA ASP A 99 12.24 -16.74 5.73
C ASP A 99 11.34 -15.51 5.98
N ILE A 100 11.55 -14.42 5.23
CA ILE A 100 10.76 -13.18 5.29
C ILE A 100 10.32 -12.77 3.88
N THR A 101 9.08 -12.30 3.72
CA THR A 101 8.64 -11.76 2.44
C THR A 101 7.72 -10.56 2.57
N THR A 102 7.78 -9.63 1.60
CA THR A 102 6.74 -8.62 1.48
C THR A 102 5.47 -9.25 0.90
N ALA A 103 4.34 -9.13 1.60
CA ALA A 103 3.07 -9.71 1.18
C ALA A 103 1.92 -8.69 1.30
N TYR A 104 1.01 -8.76 0.33
CA TYR A 104 -0.33 -8.17 0.47
C TYR A 104 -1.24 -9.13 1.23
N PRO A 105 -2.32 -8.64 1.88
CA PRO A 105 -3.25 -9.48 2.63
C PRO A 105 -3.79 -10.68 1.84
N LYS A 106 -4.05 -10.51 0.53
CA LYS A 106 -4.48 -11.61 -0.35
C LYS A 106 -3.46 -12.77 -0.39
N THR A 107 -2.17 -12.46 -0.53
CA THR A 107 -1.11 -13.49 -0.55
C THR A 107 -0.92 -14.08 0.83
N ALA A 108 -0.93 -13.25 1.87
CA ALA A 108 -0.76 -13.72 3.24
C ALA A 108 -1.90 -14.65 3.69
N LEU A 109 -3.16 -14.37 3.30
CA LEU A 109 -4.28 -15.27 3.53
C LEU A 109 -4.04 -16.67 2.94
N LEU A 110 -3.57 -16.74 1.69
CA LEU A 110 -3.25 -18.01 1.05
C LEU A 110 -2.17 -18.79 1.82
N LEU A 111 -1.12 -18.10 2.28
CA LEU A 111 -0.04 -18.70 3.05
C LEU A 111 -0.51 -19.14 4.46
N ALA A 112 -1.37 -18.34 5.10
CA ALA A 112 -1.96 -18.62 6.40
C ALA A 112 -2.86 -19.86 6.37
N GLU A 113 -3.73 -19.99 5.35
CA GLU A 113 -4.59 -21.16 5.13
C GLU A 113 -3.78 -22.47 4.95
N LYS A 114 -2.49 -22.35 4.58
CA LYS A 114 -1.53 -23.46 4.46
C LYS A 114 -0.72 -23.71 5.73
N GLY A 115 -0.90 -22.91 6.78
CA GLY A 115 -0.14 -22.96 8.02
C GLY A 115 1.32 -22.52 7.86
N LEU A 116 1.63 -21.72 6.84
CA LEU A 116 3.00 -21.35 6.47
C LEU A 116 3.47 -20.04 7.09
N LEU A 117 2.64 -19.33 7.84
CA LEU A 117 2.98 -18.04 8.45
C LEU A 117 3.11 -18.14 9.98
N VAL A 118 4.03 -17.36 10.52
CA VAL A 118 4.18 -17.12 11.96
C VAL A 118 3.18 -16.06 12.40
N ASP A 119 2.46 -16.28 13.49
CA ASP A 119 1.63 -15.23 14.09
C ASP A 119 2.52 -14.25 14.87
N LEU A 120 2.64 -13.03 14.34
CA LEU A 120 3.51 -12.02 14.94
C LEU A 120 2.96 -11.47 16.26
N ASN A 121 1.71 -11.75 16.64
CA ASN A 121 1.24 -11.41 17.99
C ASN A 121 2.08 -12.08 19.09
N ASP A 122 2.69 -13.24 18.80
CA ASP A 122 3.55 -13.93 19.77
C ASP A 122 4.87 -13.19 20.03
N TYR A 123 5.21 -12.23 19.17
CA TYR A 123 6.50 -11.52 19.15
C TYR A 123 6.38 -10.03 19.45
N PHE A 124 5.17 -9.49 19.57
CA PHE A 124 4.92 -8.10 19.91
C PHE A 124 4.04 -7.98 21.15
N THR A 125 4.42 -7.07 22.04
CA THR A 125 3.54 -6.62 23.11
C THR A 125 2.45 -5.69 22.56
N PRO A 126 1.28 -5.59 23.24
CA PRO A 126 0.25 -4.63 22.84
C PRO A 126 0.76 -3.19 22.76
N GLN A 127 1.66 -2.81 23.68
CA GLN A 127 2.24 -1.46 23.71
C GLN A 127 3.13 -1.17 22.49
N GLU A 128 3.84 -2.18 21.98
CA GLU A 128 4.62 -2.04 20.74
C GLU A 128 3.69 -1.89 19.54
N LEU A 129 2.59 -2.65 19.48
CA LEU A 129 1.61 -2.54 18.39
C LEU A 129 0.84 -1.20 18.42
N ASP A 130 0.58 -0.64 19.60
CA ASP A 130 -0.06 0.67 19.78
C ASP A 130 0.80 1.84 19.27
N ALA A 131 2.10 1.62 19.04
CA ALA A 131 2.98 2.61 18.43
C ALA A 131 2.76 2.75 16.90
N TYR A 132 1.99 1.83 16.29
CA TYR A 132 1.67 1.83 14.86
C TYR A 132 0.25 2.36 14.61
N ILE A 133 -0.01 2.77 13.37
CA ILE A 133 -1.35 3.15 12.93
C ILE A 133 -2.27 1.92 13.03
N THR A 134 -3.30 2.02 13.87
CA THR A 134 -4.20 0.91 14.20
C THR A 134 -4.83 0.28 12.96
N GLU A 135 -5.22 1.08 11.97
CA GLU A 135 -5.81 0.60 10.72
C GLU A 135 -4.83 -0.25 9.90
N PHE A 136 -3.53 0.04 9.95
CA PHE A 136 -2.49 -0.73 9.25
C PHE A 136 -2.23 -2.06 9.93
N ILE A 137 -2.23 -2.09 11.26
CA ILE A 137 -2.18 -3.34 12.04
C ILE A 137 -3.41 -4.18 11.74
N ARG A 138 -4.61 -3.58 11.76
CA ARG A 138 -5.87 -4.29 11.51
C ARG A 138 -5.94 -4.91 10.11
N GLU A 139 -5.43 -4.24 9.08
CA GLU A 139 -5.35 -4.81 7.72
C GLU A 139 -4.47 -6.05 7.66
N GLY A 140 -3.43 -6.11 8.52
CA GLY A 140 -2.52 -7.24 8.59
C GLY A 140 -3.00 -8.42 9.42
N ARG A 141 -4.14 -8.27 10.10
CA ARG A 141 -4.78 -9.34 10.87
C ARG A 141 -5.66 -10.18 9.96
N ILE A 142 -5.39 -11.48 9.91
CA ILE A 142 -5.97 -12.43 8.98
C ILE A 142 -6.37 -13.70 9.77
N GLU A 143 -7.37 -14.45 9.28
CA GLU A 143 -7.92 -15.63 9.98
C GLU A 143 -8.33 -15.35 11.45
N GLY A 144 -8.98 -14.21 11.68
CA GLY A 144 -9.35 -13.76 13.02
C GLY A 144 -8.43 -12.64 13.47
N ASP A 145 -7.68 -12.85 14.54
CA ASP A 145 -6.80 -11.84 15.14
C ASP A 145 -5.32 -12.10 14.88
N HIS A 146 -4.94 -13.13 14.12
CA HIS A 146 -3.54 -13.47 13.85
C HIS A 146 -2.87 -12.39 13.00
N LEU A 147 -1.73 -11.86 13.46
CA LEU A 147 -1.01 -10.80 12.78
C LEU A 147 -0.01 -11.43 11.79
N TYR A 148 -0.42 -11.54 10.54
CA TYR A 148 0.37 -12.19 9.49
C TYR A 148 1.05 -11.21 8.52
N VAL A 149 0.64 -9.94 8.51
CA VAL A 149 1.26 -8.91 7.67
C VAL A 149 1.60 -7.69 8.51
N PHE A 150 2.87 -7.54 8.86
CA PHE A 150 3.34 -6.39 9.64
C PHE A 150 3.50 -5.14 8.75
N PRO A 151 2.98 -3.97 9.14
CA PRO A 151 2.89 -2.83 8.25
C PRO A 151 4.21 -2.07 8.09
N THR A 152 5.02 -2.47 7.11
CA THR A 152 6.32 -1.84 6.81
C THR A 152 6.29 -0.87 5.62
N ALA A 153 5.38 -1.05 4.66
CA ALA A 153 5.25 -0.18 3.49
C ALA A 153 3.77 0.08 3.17
N LYS A 154 3.22 1.16 3.75
CA LYS A 154 1.82 1.54 3.59
C LYS A 154 1.68 2.88 2.87
N SER A 155 0.57 3.03 2.17
CA SER A 155 0.22 4.19 1.37
C SER A 155 -1.28 4.44 1.42
N THR A 156 -1.68 5.66 1.10
CA THR A 156 -3.06 6.04 0.82
C THR A 156 -3.12 6.65 -0.57
N GLU A 157 -4.31 6.87 -1.10
CA GLU A 157 -4.48 7.72 -2.28
C GLU A 157 -4.67 9.19 -1.90
N VAL A 158 -4.14 10.08 -2.75
CA VAL A 158 -4.22 11.55 -2.66
C VAL A 158 -4.48 12.12 -4.05
N LEU A 159 -4.85 13.40 -4.14
CA LEU A 159 -4.93 14.10 -5.42
C LEU A 159 -3.62 14.85 -5.68
N PHE A 160 -2.92 14.45 -6.72
CA PHE A 160 -1.73 15.12 -7.23
C PHE A 160 -2.14 16.16 -8.28
N VAL A 161 -1.62 17.39 -8.16
CA VAL A 161 -1.93 18.49 -9.09
C VAL A 161 -0.64 19.12 -9.59
N ASN A 162 -0.44 19.16 -10.90
CA ASN A 162 0.62 19.95 -11.51
C ASN A 162 0.26 21.44 -11.43
N THR A 163 0.81 22.14 -10.43
CA THR A 163 0.47 23.54 -10.18
C THR A 163 1.03 24.48 -11.24
N THR A 164 2.09 24.10 -11.97
CA THR A 164 2.57 24.89 -13.10
C THR A 164 1.49 25.04 -14.17
N ILE A 165 0.88 23.93 -14.59
CA ILE A 165 -0.19 23.94 -15.61
C ILE A 165 -1.48 24.50 -14.99
N PHE A 166 -1.86 24.05 -13.79
CA PHE A 166 -3.09 24.48 -13.14
C PHE A 166 -3.13 26.00 -12.93
N ASN A 167 -2.04 26.62 -12.47
CA ASN A 167 -2.03 28.06 -12.19
C ASN A 167 -2.18 28.91 -13.46
N ARG A 168 -1.68 28.45 -14.61
CA ARG A 168 -1.88 29.12 -15.91
C ARG A 168 -3.36 29.13 -16.27
N PHE A 169 -4.00 27.97 -16.21
CA PHE A 169 -5.44 27.82 -16.43
C PHE A 169 -6.28 28.61 -15.41
N ALA A 170 -5.92 28.55 -14.14
CA ALA A 170 -6.59 29.24 -13.05
C ALA A 170 -6.53 30.78 -13.20
N SER A 171 -5.41 31.31 -13.69
CA SER A 171 -5.26 32.75 -13.95
C SER A 171 -6.27 33.28 -14.97
N ASP A 172 -6.61 32.48 -15.97
CA ASP A 172 -7.49 32.89 -17.07
C ASP A 172 -8.97 32.65 -16.75
N THR A 173 -9.27 31.63 -15.94
CA THR A 173 -10.65 31.15 -15.71
C THR A 173 -11.18 31.41 -14.31
N GLY A 174 -10.31 31.71 -13.35
CA GLY A 174 -10.67 31.94 -11.95
C GLY A 174 -10.96 30.67 -11.14
N VAL A 175 -10.72 29.47 -11.69
CA VAL A 175 -10.78 28.23 -10.90
C VAL A 175 -9.72 28.23 -9.80
N ARG A 176 -9.97 27.46 -8.74
CA ARG A 176 -9.08 27.39 -7.57
C ARG A 176 -8.87 25.94 -7.16
N LEU A 177 -7.79 25.68 -6.42
CA LEU A 177 -7.51 24.32 -5.94
C LEU A 177 -8.64 23.77 -5.06
N GLU A 178 -9.41 24.63 -4.37
CA GLU A 178 -10.54 24.18 -3.55
C GLU A 178 -11.70 23.63 -4.38
N ASP A 179 -11.79 23.96 -5.68
CA ASP A 179 -12.77 23.37 -6.58
C ASP A 179 -12.50 21.87 -6.80
N LEU A 180 -11.27 21.40 -6.52
CA LEU A 180 -10.86 20.01 -6.68
C LEU A 180 -11.16 19.13 -5.44
N HIS A 181 -11.78 19.69 -4.40
CA HIS A 181 -12.09 18.94 -3.17
C HIS A 181 -13.22 17.91 -3.35
N SER A 182 -14.02 18.00 -4.42
CA SER A 182 -15.04 17.01 -4.76
C SER A 182 -14.89 16.49 -6.17
N PHE A 183 -15.38 15.27 -6.43
CA PHE A 183 -15.38 14.71 -7.77
C PHE A 183 -16.30 15.47 -8.72
N GLU A 184 -17.40 16.03 -8.21
CA GLU A 184 -18.26 16.94 -8.97
C GLU A 184 -17.54 18.23 -9.33
N GLY A 185 -16.72 18.76 -8.42
CA GLY A 185 -15.87 19.91 -8.67
C GLY A 185 -14.80 19.62 -9.72
N ILE A 186 -14.08 18.49 -9.59
CA ILE A 186 -13.11 18.02 -10.59
C ILE A 186 -13.78 17.87 -11.96
N ALA A 187 -14.98 17.28 -12.05
CA ALA A 187 -15.68 17.12 -13.32
C ALA A 187 -16.02 18.45 -13.98
N ARG A 188 -16.49 19.45 -13.20
CA ARG A 188 -16.75 20.82 -13.71
C ARG A 188 -15.46 21.51 -14.15
N THR A 189 -14.39 21.39 -13.37
CA THR A 189 -13.08 21.98 -13.70
C THR A 189 -12.48 21.32 -14.95
N ALA A 190 -12.67 20.01 -15.12
CA ALA A 190 -12.21 19.27 -16.28
C ALA A 190 -12.92 19.67 -17.57
N GLU A 191 -14.24 19.87 -17.52
CA GLU A 191 -15.03 20.41 -18.64
C GLU A 191 -14.53 21.81 -19.03
N LEU A 192 -14.36 22.70 -18.07
CA LEU A 192 -13.86 24.05 -18.32
C LEU A 192 -12.42 24.05 -18.87
N TYR A 193 -11.56 23.14 -18.42
CA TYR A 193 -10.20 23.00 -18.93
C TYR A 193 -10.19 22.52 -20.39
N TYR A 194 -11.07 21.57 -20.73
CA TYR A 194 -11.25 21.12 -22.10
C TYR A 194 -11.68 22.29 -23.00
N GLU A 195 -12.72 23.03 -22.62
CA GLU A 195 -13.20 24.19 -23.37
C GLU A 195 -12.14 25.30 -23.51
N TRP A 196 -11.42 25.60 -22.42
CA TRP A 196 -10.37 26.62 -22.42
C TRP A 196 -9.21 26.24 -23.35
N THR A 197 -8.79 24.97 -23.35
CA THR A 197 -7.69 24.51 -24.21
C THR A 197 -8.10 24.40 -25.68
N ASP A 198 -9.32 23.97 -26.00
CA ASP A 198 -9.87 23.94 -27.38
C ASP A 198 -9.90 25.35 -27.99
N GLN A 199 -10.20 26.37 -27.19
CA GLN A 199 -10.21 27.77 -27.65
C GLN A 199 -8.81 28.33 -27.99
N LEU A 200 -7.73 27.68 -27.54
CA LEU A 200 -6.36 28.09 -27.87
C LEU A 200 -5.96 27.69 -29.30
N THR A 201 -6.72 26.81 -29.93
CA THR A 201 -6.48 26.21 -31.25
C THR A 201 -7.72 26.34 -32.13
N PRO A 202 -8.22 27.57 -32.41
CA PRO A 202 -9.50 27.80 -33.08
C PRO A 202 -9.62 27.20 -34.49
N GLU A 203 -8.50 26.81 -35.10
CA GLU A 203 -8.42 26.12 -36.38
C GLU A 203 -8.63 24.59 -36.31
N VAL A 204 -8.56 23.99 -35.11
CA VAL A 204 -8.78 22.57 -34.86
C VAL A 204 -10.05 22.42 -34.03
N ALA A 205 -11.01 21.63 -34.50
CA ALA A 205 -12.26 21.43 -33.76
C ALA A 205 -12.11 20.28 -32.76
N HIS A 206 -12.55 20.51 -31.52
CA HIS A 206 -12.69 19.49 -30.48
C HIS A 206 -11.35 18.86 -30.04
N ASP A 207 -10.30 19.67 -29.95
CA ASP A 207 -8.96 19.27 -29.51
C ASP A 207 -8.61 19.72 -28.08
N GLY A 208 -9.63 20.08 -27.30
CA GLY A 208 -9.51 20.28 -25.85
C GLY A 208 -8.77 19.13 -25.16
N LYS A 209 -7.95 19.49 -24.17
CA LYS A 209 -7.09 18.56 -23.44
C LYS A 209 -7.79 17.94 -22.24
N THR A 210 -7.40 16.71 -21.92
CA THR A 210 -7.83 16.02 -20.69
C THR A 210 -7.25 16.70 -19.44
N PHE A 211 -8.04 16.74 -18.36
CA PHE A 211 -7.64 17.41 -17.12
C PHE A 211 -7.26 16.41 -16.02
N PHE A 212 -8.03 15.33 -15.87
CA PHE A 212 -7.97 14.41 -14.74
C PHE A 212 -7.82 12.96 -15.18
N MET A 213 -7.16 12.14 -14.35
CA MET A 213 -7.19 10.69 -14.46
C MET A 213 -7.22 10.02 -13.08
N PRO A 214 -8.12 9.07 -12.82
CA PRO A 214 -7.96 8.15 -11.70
C PRO A 214 -6.96 7.05 -12.07
N ASP A 215 -5.85 6.93 -11.33
CA ASP A 215 -4.82 5.91 -11.59
C ASP A 215 -5.38 4.47 -11.44
N SER A 216 -6.38 4.28 -10.57
CA SER A 216 -7.16 3.05 -10.48
C SER A 216 -8.66 3.33 -10.49
N LEU A 217 -9.32 3.00 -11.61
CA LEU A 217 -10.79 3.10 -11.71
C LEU A 217 -11.50 2.20 -10.70
N LEU A 218 -10.91 1.05 -10.37
CA LEU A 218 -11.42 0.17 -9.33
C LEU A 218 -11.42 0.86 -7.95
N ASN A 219 -10.29 1.47 -7.56
CA ASN A 219 -10.19 2.14 -6.27
C ASN A 219 -11.10 3.38 -6.23
N TYR A 220 -11.13 4.18 -7.30
CA TYR A 220 -12.07 5.30 -7.47
C TYR A 220 -13.52 4.85 -7.21
N SER A 221 -13.92 3.75 -7.84
CA SER A 221 -15.31 3.27 -7.76
C SER A 221 -15.64 2.70 -6.39
N LEU A 222 -14.70 1.97 -5.79
CA LEU A 222 -14.81 1.40 -4.45
C LEU A 222 -14.93 2.50 -3.39
N ILE A 223 -14.00 3.45 -3.41
CA ILE A 223 -13.96 4.56 -2.45
C ILE A 223 -15.19 5.44 -2.64
N GLY A 224 -15.52 5.80 -3.87
CA GLY A 224 -16.69 6.64 -4.18
C GLY A 224 -18.00 6.05 -3.65
N SER A 225 -18.22 4.75 -3.85
CA SER A 225 -19.40 4.06 -3.32
C SER A 225 -19.44 4.13 -1.79
N GLN A 226 -18.31 3.85 -1.13
CA GLN A 226 -18.19 3.91 0.32
C GLN A 226 -18.41 5.32 0.88
N GLN A 227 -17.87 6.36 0.23
CA GLN A 227 -18.10 7.76 0.61
C GLN A 227 -19.59 8.09 0.61
N LEU A 228 -20.34 7.57 -0.36
CA LEU A 228 -21.78 7.77 -0.50
C LEU A 228 -22.63 6.83 0.37
N GLY A 229 -22.00 5.91 1.10
CA GLY A 229 -22.68 5.02 2.06
C GLY A 229 -23.16 3.69 1.47
N ALA A 230 -22.62 3.26 0.33
CA ALA A 230 -22.92 1.98 -0.29
C ALA A 230 -21.67 1.09 -0.40
N ASP A 231 -21.86 -0.22 -0.26
CA ASP A 231 -20.82 -1.19 -0.56
C ASP A 231 -20.70 -1.39 -2.07
N PHE A 232 -19.47 -1.28 -2.59
CA PHE A 232 -19.18 -1.53 -4.01
C PHE A 232 -19.34 -3.01 -4.40
N ILE A 233 -19.02 -3.91 -3.46
CA ILE A 233 -19.22 -5.35 -3.59
C ILE A 233 -20.24 -5.77 -2.54
N LYS A 234 -21.30 -6.44 -2.99
CA LYS A 234 -22.37 -6.98 -2.15
C LYS A 234 -22.69 -8.40 -2.61
N ASP A 235 -22.75 -9.35 -1.68
CA ASP A 235 -22.99 -10.78 -1.98
C ASP A 235 -22.04 -11.32 -3.07
N ASP A 236 -20.74 -11.02 -2.94
CA ASP A 236 -19.66 -11.38 -3.88
C ASP A 236 -19.85 -10.88 -5.32
N ARG A 237 -20.65 -9.82 -5.51
CA ARG A 237 -20.92 -9.22 -6.82
C ARG A 237 -20.83 -7.70 -6.77
N LEU A 238 -20.55 -7.09 -7.92
CA LEU A 238 -20.60 -5.63 -8.04
C LEU A 238 -22.03 -5.13 -7.78
N ASN A 239 -22.16 -4.16 -6.89
CA ASN A 239 -23.44 -3.56 -6.49
C ASN A 239 -23.88 -2.45 -7.47
N ILE A 240 -23.96 -2.79 -8.76
CA ILE A 240 -24.23 -1.82 -9.83
C ILE A 240 -25.64 -1.23 -9.82
N ALA A 241 -26.57 -1.88 -9.10
CA ALA A 241 -27.96 -1.42 -8.99
C ALA A 241 -28.13 -0.32 -7.92
N ALA A 242 -27.12 -0.06 -7.10
CA ALA A 242 -27.16 0.98 -6.08
C ALA A 242 -27.14 2.38 -6.75
N PRO A 243 -28.00 3.32 -6.33
CA PRO A 243 -27.98 4.68 -6.88
C PRO A 243 -26.64 5.39 -6.64
N GLU A 244 -25.93 5.05 -5.57
CA GLU A 244 -24.59 5.54 -5.26
C GLU A 244 -23.57 5.10 -6.32
N PHE A 245 -23.64 3.85 -6.78
CA PHE A 245 -22.78 3.37 -7.87
C PHE A 245 -23.05 4.15 -9.16
N GLN A 246 -24.32 4.40 -9.50
CA GLN A 246 -24.68 5.18 -10.69
C GLN A 246 -24.10 6.59 -10.62
N LYS A 247 -24.18 7.26 -9.45
CA LYS A 247 -23.57 8.58 -9.25
C LYS A 247 -22.06 8.54 -9.51
N VAL A 248 -21.36 7.59 -8.90
CA VAL A 248 -19.91 7.43 -9.09
C VAL A 248 -19.56 7.17 -10.56
N TRP A 249 -20.33 6.31 -11.21
CA TRP A 249 -20.16 6.01 -12.63
C TRP A 249 -20.37 7.24 -13.51
N ASP A 250 -21.41 8.03 -13.28
CA ASP A 250 -21.74 9.20 -14.11
C ASP A 250 -20.67 10.29 -14.04
N TYR A 251 -20.02 10.46 -12.88
CA TYR A 251 -18.92 11.41 -12.69
C TYR A 251 -17.55 10.92 -13.18
N TYR A 252 -17.49 9.70 -13.71
CA TYR A 252 -16.34 9.21 -14.47
C TYR A 252 -16.67 9.07 -15.96
N TYR A 253 -17.73 8.31 -16.28
CA TYR A 253 -18.08 7.88 -17.63
C TYR A 253 -18.36 9.05 -18.56
N LYS A 254 -19.23 9.99 -18.17
CA LYS A 254 -19.58 11.12 -19.03
C LYS A 254 -18.36 12.02 -19.29
N PRO A 255 -17.60 12.48 -18.28
CA PRO A 255 -16.36 13.23 -18.51
C PRO A 255 -15.34 12.48 -19.38
N ALA A 256 -15.21 11.17 -19.23
CA ALA A 256 -14.29 10.36 -20.03
C ALA A 256 -14.71 10.27 -21.51
N VAL A 257 -16.00 10.07 -21.79
CA VAL A 257 -16.54 10.06 -23.16
C VAL A 257 -16.38 11.42 -23.85
N LEU A 258 -16.44 12.51 -23.08
CA LEU A 258 -16.29 13.88 -23.59
C LEU A 258 -14.83 14.33 -23.69
N GLY A 259 -13.85 13.50 -23.32
CA GLY A 259 -12.43 13.87 -23.37
C GLY A 259 -11.96 14.78 -22.24
N HIS A 260 -12.76 14.97 -21.19
CA HIS A 260 -12.37 15.78 -20.02
C HIS A 260 -11.50 14.96 -19.04
N VAL A 261 -11.72 13.64 -19.01
CA VAL A 261 -10.99 12.67 -18.18
C VAL A 261 -10.27 11.68 -19.08
N ALA A 262 -9.00 11.42 -18.81
CA ALA A 262 -8.20 10.51 -19.61
C ALA A 262 -8.58 9.04 -19.38
N ILE A 263 -8.60 8.26 -20.46
CA ILE A 263 -8.65 6.80 -20.43
C ILE A 263 -7.29 6.31 -20.96
N PHE A 264 -6.50 5.71 -20.08
CA PHE A 264 -5.13 5.32 -20.41
C PHE A 264 -4.78 3.99 -19.75
N ASP A 265 -4.18 3.09 -20.52
CA ASP A 265 -3.67 1.80 -20.06
C ASP A 265 -2.22 1.95 -19.59
N GLY A 266 -2.06 2.54 -18.42
CA GLY A 266 -0.78 2.86 -17.82
C GLY A 266 -0.95 3.75 -16.59
N TYR A 267 0.16 4.27 -16.06
CA TYR A 267 0.12 5.11 -14.87
C TYR A 267 -0.23 6.55 -15.22
N ALA A 268 -1.05 7.20 -14.38
CA ALA A 268 -1.32 8.63 -14.49
C ALA A 268 -0.03 9.48 -14.49
N THR A 269 1.02 9.00 -13.83
CA THR A 269 2.33 9.67 -13.85
C THR A 269 2.93 9.76 -15.24
N ASP A 270 2.61 8.85 -16.16
CA ASP A 270 3.15 8.90 -17.52
C ASP A 270 2.52 10.04 -18.32
N LEU A 271 1.22 10.28 -18.15
CA LEU A 271 0.51 11.43 -18.71
C LEU A 271 0.88 12.74 -17.99
N ALA A 272 1.16 12.70 -16.69
CA ALA A 272 1.56 13.88 -15.93
C ALA A 272 2.94 14.42 -16.37
N LYS A 273 3.88 13.53 -16.74
CA LYS A 273 5.21 13.90 -17.25
C LYS A 273 5.14 14.61 -18.61
N THR A 274 4.10 14.37 -19.39
CA THR A 274 3.89 14.98 -20.71
C THR A 274 2.93 16.16 -20.70
N GLY A 275 2.28 16.41 -19.56
CA GLY A 275 1.27 17.46 -19.42
C GLY A 275 -0.04 17.13 -20.13
N ASP A 276 -0.26 15.86 -20.44
CA ASP A 276 -1.50 15.36 -21.05
C ASP A 276 -2.66 15.35 -20.04
N ILE A 277 -2.34 15.35 -18.73
CA ILE A 277 -3.29 15.61 -17.65
C ILE A 277 -2.71 16.64 -16.69
N VAL A 278 -3.60 17.37 -16.00
CA VAL A 278 -3.23 18.38 -14.99
C VAL A 278 -3.20 17.77 -13.59
N CYS A 279 -4.12 16.86 -13.29
CA CYS A 279 -4.21 16.23 -11.98
C CYS A 279 -4.58 14.75 -12.08
N SER A 280 -4.27 14.00 -11.01
CA SER A 280 -4.63 12.60 -10.89
C SER A 280 -4.78 12.19 -9.44
N ILE A 281 -5.69 11.25 -9.17
CA ILE A 281 -5.63 10.52 -7.91
C ILE A 281 -4.70 9.32 -8.08
N GLY A 282 -3.88 9.05 -7.07
CA GLY A 282 -2.96 7.91 -7.08
C GLY A 282 -2.34 7.68 -5.71
N SER A 283 -1.61 6.57 -5.58
CA SER A 283 -0.94 6.21 -4.32
C SER A 283 0.14 7.22 -3.94
N THR A 284 0.26 7.54 -2.64
CA THR A 284 1.37 8.31 -2.10
C THR A 284 2.73 7.65 -2.33
N ALA A 285 2.79 6.32 -2.48
CA ALA A 285 4.00 5.62 -2.87
C ALA A 285 4.44 5.93 -4.32
N GLY A 286 3.51 6.43 -5.15
CA GLY A 286 3.77 6.83 -6.53
C GLY A 286 4.45 8.19 -6.69
N VAL A 287 4.57 8.98 -5.60
CA VAL A 287 5.04 10.38 -5.68
C VAL A 287 6.43 10.50 -6.31
N SER A 288 7.33 9.53 -6.08
CA SER A 288 8.68 9.52 -6.65
C SER A 288 8.73 9.35 -8.17
N PHE A 289 7.63 8.92 -8.80
CA PHE A 289 7.53 8.77 -10.25
C PHE A 289 7.03 10.02 -10.96
N PHE A 290 6.58 11.05 -10.23
CA PHE A 290 6.33 12.36 -10.83
C PHE A 290 7.65 13.02 -11.23
N SER A 291 7.68 13.56 -12.45
CA SER A 291 8.85 14.29 -12.94
C SER A 291 8.84 15.73 -12.42
N PRO A 292 9.99 16.31 -12.04
CA PRO A 292 10.12 17.74 -11.72
C PRO A 292 10.02 18.63 -12.98
N ARG A 293 9.71 18.05 -14.13
CA ARG A 293 9.57 18.71 -15.43
C ARG A 293 8.43 18.10 -16.23
N VAL A 294 7.75 18.93 -17.00
CA VAL A 294 6.85 18.50 -18.07
C VAL A 294 7.60 18.53 -19.39
N THR A 295 7.48 17.50 -20.21
CA THR A 295 8.03 17.45 -21.58
C THR A 295 6.90 17.28 -22.58
N TYR A 296 6.69 18.29 -23.43
CA TYR A 296 5.60 18.31 -24.39
C TYR A 296 5.93 17.55 -25.68
N ALA A 297 4.91 17.28 -26.50
CA ALA A 297 5.02 16.55 -27.75
C ALA A 297 6.00 17.19 -28.77
N ASP A 298 6.24 18.50 -28.68
CA ASP A 298 7.19 19.23 -29.51
C ASP A 298 8.64 19.21 -28.98
N ASN A 299 8.91 18.40 -27.94
CA ASN A 299 10.17 18.31 -27.20
C ASN A 299 10.55 19.57 -26.40
N THR A 300 9.66 20.54 -26.26
CA THR A 300 9.86 21.61 -25.28
C THR A 300 9.61 21.09 -23.86
N SER A 301 10.15 21.77 -22.86
CA SER A 301 9.95 21.35 -21.47
C SER A 301 9.97 22.52 -20.50
N GLU A 302 9.19 22.43 -19.44
CA GLU A 302 9.16 23.41 -18.36
C GLU A 302 9.24 22.75 -16.98
N PRO A 303 9.68 23.47 -15.93
CA PRO A 303 9.62 22.96 -14.56
C PRO A 303 8.19 22.63 -14.14
N ALA A 304 8.03 21.50 -13.45
CA ALA A 304 6.75 21.08 -12.88
C ALA A 304 6.81 21.26 -11.36
N GLU A 305 5.81 21.93 -10.81
CA GLU A 305 5.54 21.91 -9.37
C GLU A 305 4.33 21.01 -9.09
N LEU A 306 4.41 20.26 -7.99
CA LEU A 306 3.41 19.28 -7.60
C LEU A 306 2.78 19.69 -6.27
N ALA A 307 1.49 19.99 -6.27
CA ALA A 307 0.70 20.03 -5.05
C ALA A 307 0.14 18.64 -4.75
N ILE A 308 0.08 18.32 -3.46
CA ILE A 308 -0.54 17.10 -2.95
C ILE A 308 -1.73 17.53 -2.09
N LEU A 309 -2.93 17.27 -2.59
CA LEU A 309 -4.18 17.60 -1.93
C LEU A 309 -4.79 16.32 -1.31
N PRO A 310 -5.65 16.45 -0.27
CA PRO A 310 -6.42 15.33 0.24
C PRO A 310 -7.21 14.63 -0.86
N TYR A 311 -7.51 13.35 -0.66
CA TYR A 311 -8.36 12.59 -1.57
C TYR A 311 -9.73 13.29 -1.73
N PRO A 312 -10.23 13.50 -2.97
CA PRO A 312 -11.50 14.19 -3.20
C PRO A 312 -12.68 13.42 -2.61
N VAL A 313 -13.72 14.13 -2.19
CA VAL A 313 -14.91 13.55 -1.60
C VAL A 313 -16.13 13.89 -2.44
N PHE A 314 -16.92 12.90 -2.83
CA PHE A 314 -18.20 13.16 -3.47
C PHE A 314 -19.06 14.11 -2.63
N GLU A 315 -19.76 15.05 -3.26
CA GLU A 315 -20.63 16.00 -2.56
C GLU A 315 -21.66 15.22 -1.71
N GLY A 316 -21.73 15.56 -0.42
CA GLY A 316 -22.56 14.87 0.59
C GLY A 316 -21.97 13.56 1.14
N GLY A 317 -20.80 13.14 0.65
CA GLY A 317 -20.12 11.92 1.08
C GLY A 317 -19.29 12.07 2.35
N LYS A 318 -18.89 10.93 2.90
CA LYS A 318 -17.97 10.83 4.04
C LYS A 318 -16.51 10.92 3.57
N LYS A 319 -15.64 11.47 4.41
CA LYS A 319 -14.18 11.47 4.16
C LYS A 319 -13.62 10.06 4.29
N ILE A 320 -13.53 9.34 3.18
CA ILE A 320 -12.99 7.99 3.10
C ILE A 320 -11.91 7.99 2.03
N ALA A 321 -10.77 7.42 2.37
CA ALA A 321 -9.68 7.10 1.45
C ALA A 321 -9.27 5.64 1.69
N ILE A 322 -8.78 4.99 0.63
CA ILE A 322 -8.24 3.64 0.75
C ILE A 322 -6.84 3.69 1.32
N GLN A 323 -6.49 2.71 2.14
CA GLN A 323 -5.10 2.38 2.44
C GLN A 323 -4.70 1.13 1.66
N ARG A 324 -3.45 1.08 1.22
CA ARG A 324 -2.87 -0.04 0.49
C ARG A 324 -1.40 -0.16 0.83
N GLY A 325 -0.84 -1.33 0.55
CA GLY A 325 0.59 -1.54 0.56
C GLY A 325 0.92 -2.89 1.19
N ALA A 326 2.05 -3.45 0.75
CA ALA A 326 2.54 -4.69 1.32
C ALA A 326 3.02 -4.46 2.76
N GLY A 327 2.97 -5.52 3.55
CA GLY A 327 3.73 -5.59 4.80
C GLY A 327 4.75 -6.71 4.74
N MET A 328 5.48 -6.94 5.82
CA MET A 328 6.35 -8.11 5.95
C MET A 328 5.59 -9.26 6.62
N SER A 329 5.78 -10.46 6.09
CA SER A 329 5.31 -11.72 6.64
C SER A 329 6.52 -12.62 6.91
N VAL A 330 6.47 -13.37 8.01
CA VAL A 330 7.50 -14.33 8.40
C VAL A 330 6.99 -15.73 8.10
N ILE A 331 7.77 -16.51 7.34
CA ILE A 331 7.43 -17.89 7.00
C ILE A 331 7.80 -18.80 8.17
N ASN A 332 6.88 -19.68 8.55
CA ASN A 332 7.07 -20.66 9.60
C ASN A 332 8.00 -21.78 9.12
N THR A 333 9.32 -21.59 9.29
CA THR A 333 10.36 -22.54 8.90
C THR A 333 10.92 -23.30 10.11
N SER A 334 11.45 -22.59 11.10
CA SER A 334 11.93 -23.17 12.37
C SER A 334 11.76 -22.17 13.52
N PRO A 335 11.71 -22.63 14.79
CA PRO A 335 11.63 -21.72 15.95
C PRO A 335 12.82 -20.77 16.09
N GLU A 336 13.97 -21.09 15.49
CA GLU A 336 15.16 -20.21 15.51
C GLU A 336 15.04 -19.06 14.50
N LYS A 337 14.30 -19.29 13.41
CA LYS A 337 14.12 -18.33 12.31
C LYS A 337 12.81 -17.55 12.35
N ALA A 338 11.86 -18.01 13.17
CA ALA A 338 10.55 -17.39 13.41
C ALA A 338 10.66 -16.27 14.44
#